data_AF-A0A7W0QR66-F1
#
_entry.id   AF-A0A7W0QR66-F1
#
_cell.length_a   1.000
_cell.length_b   1.000
_cell.length_c   1.000
_cell.angle_alpha   90.00
_cell.angle_beta   90.00
_cell.angle_gamma   90.00
#
_symmetry.space_group_name_H-M   'P 1'
#
loop_
_entity.id
_entity.type
_entity.pdbx_description
1 polymer ?
#
loop_
_entity_poly.entity_id
_entity_poly.type
_entity_poly.pdbx_seq_one_letter_code
_entity_poly.pdbx_strand_id
1 'polypeptide(L)'
;MTDTNKEINHEISDWVGDIVALESHVEEAMDAQLKLKADASLEATLKKFHDTVRDSKQRAVSFQESYGSEAGNPIKKAGSNLLGKAAGVIDKMRDDSVSKAIRDDYTAFNHTAIAYTMLHTTAMAFKDQAAQDFAEKGMRTYAGLVQDVNHVIPEAVVFDLKQGDHAPVIDPSVVQGCRAVIDSVWQETK
;
A
#
# COMPACT_ATOMS: atom_id res chain seq x y z
N MET A 1 -14.66 -17.74 27.30
CA MET A 1 -14.40 -17.79 25.86
C MET A 1 -14.50 -19.23 25.40
N THR A 2 -15.29 -19.53 24.37
CA THR A 2 -15.41 -20.88 23.77
C THR A 2 -14.15 -21.20 22.96
N ASP A 3 -13.89 -22.47 22.66
CA ASP A 3 -12.74 -22.84 21.82
C ASP A 3 -12.87 -22.29 20.40
N THR A 4 -14.08 -22.26 19.83
CA THR A 4 -14.38 -21.59 18.55
C THR A 4 -14.02 -20.10 18.56
N ASN A 5 -14.26 -19.38 19.65
CA ASN A 5 -13.89 -17.95 19.71
C ASN A 5 -12.37 -17.77 19.76
N LYS A 6 -11.62 -18.71 20.34
CA LYS A 6 -10.14 -18.65 20.31
C LYS A 6 -9.61 -18.91 18.90
N GLU A 7 -10.21 -19.85 18.17
CA GLU A 7 -9.85 -20.17 16.79
C GLU A 7 -10.12 -18.97 15.86
N ILE A 8 -11.31 -18.34 15.99
CA ILE A 8 -11.66 -17.12 15.23
C ILE A 8 -10.65 -15.99 15.50
N ASN A 9 -10.36 -15.73 16.79
CA ASN A 9 -9.44 -14.67 17.15
C ASN A 9 -8.02 -14.94 16.63
N HIS A 10 -7.58 -16.20 16.65
CA HIS A 10 -6.28 -16.61 16.12
C HIS A 10 -6.20 -16.34 14.62
N GLU A 11 -7.20 -16.80 13.85
CA GLU A 11 -7.28 -16.59 12.40
C GLU A 11 -7.23 -15.10 12.04
N ILE A 12 -8.02 -14.26 12.72
CA ILE A 12 -8.01 -12.80 12.49
C ILE A 12 -6.64 -12.20 12.84
N SER A 13 -6.03 -12.62 13.95
CA SER A 13 -4.72 -12.11 14.33
C SER A 13 -3.61 -12.50 13.36
N ASP A 14 -3.69 -13.68 12.75
CA ASP A 14 -2.72 -14.12 11.73
C ASP A 14 -2.84 -13.23 10.50
N TRP A 15 -4.06 -12.99 10.00
CA TRP A 15 -4.31 -12.06 8.89
C TRP A 15 -3.79 -10.64 9.16
N VAL A 16 -4.03 -10.12 10.37
CA VAL A 16 -3.53 -8.79 10.76
C VAL A 16 -2.00 -8.79 10.82
N GLY A 17 -1.38 -9.87 11.33
CA GLY A 17 0.06 -10.03 11.33
C GLY A 17 0.64 -9.99 9.92
N ASP A 18 0.06 -10.74 8.98
CA ASP A 18 0.48 -10.75 7.58
C ASP A 18 0.35 -9.36 6.92
N ILE A 19 -0.71 -8.62 7.22
CA ILE A 19 -0.89 -7.23 6.75
C ILE A 19 0.20 -6.32 7.31
N VAL A 20 0.54 -6.43 8.60
CA VAL A 20 1.64 -5.64 9.20
C VAL A 20 2.98 -5.95 8.51
N ALA A 21 3.24 -7.21 8.16
CA ALA A 21 4.46 -7.61 7.44
C ALA A 21 4.48 -6.99 6.05
N LEU A 22 3.38 -7.14 5.33
CA LEU A 22 3.22 -6.61 3.99
C LEU A 22 3.41 -5.10 3.97
N GLU A 23 2.70 -4.36 4.81
CA GLU A 23 2.80 -2.88 4.89
C GLU A 23 4.21 -2.43 5.33
N SER A 24 4.91 -3.21 6.15
CA SER A 24 6.32 -2.94 6.50
C SER A 24 7.22 -3.02 5.26
N HIS A 25 7.10 -4.07 4.46
CA HIS A 25 7.88 -4.21 3.22
C HIS A 25 7.54 -3.14 2.18
N VAL A 26 6.27 -2.73 2.10
CA VAL A 26 5.87 -1.61 1.24
C VAL A 26 6.54 -0.32 1.71
N GLU A 27 6.44 0.04 3.00
CA GLU A 27 7.10 1.25 3.53
C GLU A 27 8.61 1.23 3.29
N GLU A 28 9.28 0.09 3.47
CA GLU A 28 10.72 -0.05 3.18
C GLU A 28 11.07 0.25 1.70
N ALA A 29 10.22 -0.19 0.77
CA ALA A 29 10.39 0.17 -0.64
C ALA A 29 10.17 1.67 -0.86
N MET A 30 9.14 2.25 -0.22
CA MET A 30 8.84 3.67 -0.32
C MET A 30 9.95 4.55 0.28
N ASP A 31 10.55 4.15 1.41
CA ASP A 31 11.72 4.79 2.03
C ASP A 31 12.89 4.92 1.04
N ALA A 32 13.06 3.92 0.19
CA ALA A 32 14.08 3.94 -0.85
C ALA A 32 13.67 4.82 -2.05
N GLN A 33 12.38 4.84 -2.41
CA GLN A 33 11.84 5.73 -3.45
C GLN A 33 11.95 7.21 -3.11
N LEU A 34 11.87 7.59 -1.83
CA LEU A 34 12.08 8.99 -1.39
C LEU A 34 13.47 9.54 -1.72
N LYS A 35 14.40 8.69 -2.15
CA LYS A 35 15.76 9.07 -2.56
C LYS A 35 15.88 9.29 -4.07
N LEU A 36 14.84 8.96 -4.84
CA LEU A 36 14.79 9.21 -6.28
C LEU A 36 14.78 10.72 -6.54
N LYS A 37 15.48 11.13 -7.59
CA LYS A 37 15.46 12.52 -8.03
C LYS A 37 14.22 12.73 -8.88
N ALA A 38 13.32 13.60 -8.42
CA ALA A 38 12.14 14.00 -9.17
C ALA A 38 12.00 15.53 -9.15
N ASP A 39 10.99 16.06 -9.84
CA ASP A 39 10.59 17.45 -9.60
C ASP A 39 9.74 17.57 -8.32
N ALA A 40 9.51 18.81 -7.86
CA ALA A 40 8.83 19.05 -6.59
C ALA A 40 7.41 18.46 -6.51
N SER A 41 6.72 18.32 -7.66
CA SER A 41 5.37 17.75 -7.72
C SER A 41 5.40 16.25 -7.47
N LEU A 42 6.30 15.55 -8.16
CA LEU A 42 6.50 14.11 -8.00
C LEU A 42 7.11 13.76 -6.63
N GLU A 43 8.06 14.55 -6.12
CA GLU A 43 8.60 14.38 -4.76
C GLU A 43 7.49 14.50 -3.70
N ALA A 44 6.60 15.48 -3.83
CA ALA A 44 5.46 15.64 -2.93
C ALA A 44 4.50 14.44 -3.02
N THR A 45 4.30 13.88 -4.21
CA THR A 45 3.45 12.70 -4.41
C THR A 45 4.05 11.45 -3.78
N LEU A 46 5.34 11.16 -4.02
CA LEU A 46 6.04 10.04 -3.39
C LEU A 46 5.99 10.14 -1.87
N LYS A 47 6.18 11.35 -1.33
CA LYS A 47 6.04 11.60 0.11
C LYS A 47 4.62 11.33 0.62
N LYS A 48 3.59 11.77 -0.11
CA LYS A 48 2.18 11.48 0.25
C LYS A 48 1.92 9.98 0.32
N PHE A 49 2.39 9.22 -0.67
CA PHE A 49 2.22 7.77 -0.69
C PHE A 49 2.91 7.12 0.50
N HIS A 50 4.18 7.46 0.73
CA HIS A 50 4.97 6.97 1.85
C HIS A 50 4.26 7.23 3.19
N ASP A 51 3.86 8.47 3.44
CA ASP A 51 3.23 8.84 4.71
C ASP A 51 1.89 8.13 4.90
N THR A 52 1.12 7.93 3.82
CA THR A 52 -0.16 7.20 3.87
C THR A 52 0.04 5.72 4.21
N VAL A 53 1.05 5.07 3.61
CA VAL A 53 1.41 3.67 3.91
C VAL A 53 1.91 3.53 5.34
N ARG A 54 2.80 4.43 5.78
CA ARG A 54 3.31 4.47 7.16
C ARG A 54 2.18 4.60 8.18
N ASP A 55 1.26 5.53 7.93
CA ASP A 55 0.08 5.70 8.79
C ASP A 55 -0.82 4.46 8.78
N SER A 56 -0.93 3.76 7.65
CA SER A 56 -1.64 2.49 7.55
C SER A 56 -1.00 1.39 8.39
N LYS A 57 0.32 1.22 8.24
CA LYS A 57 1.11 0.29 9.04
C LYS A 57 0.95 0.55 10.53
N GLN A 58 1.04 1.80 10.95
CA GLN A 58 0.89 2.14 12.36
C GLN A 58 -0.51 1.79 12.89
N ARG A 59 -1.57 1.98 12.08
CA ARG A 59 -2.92 1.53 12.42
C ARG A 59 -3.01 0.01 12.52
N ALA A 60 -2.39 -0.73 11.59
CA ALA A 60 -2.39 -2.19 11.59
C ALA A 60 -1.68 -2.75 12.82
N VAL A 61 -0.51 -2.19 13.17
CA VAL A 61 0.23 -2.54 14.40
C VAL A 61 -0.62 -2.27 15.63
N SER A 62 -1.22 -1.08 15.74
CA SER A 62 -2.08 -0.74 16.88
C SER A 62 -3.32 -1.64 16.96
N PHE A 63 -3.91 -2.00 15.81
CA PHE A 63 -5.02 -2.95 15.78
C PHE A 63 -4.58 -4.32 16.28
N GLN A 64 -3.45 -4.85 15.78
CA GLN A 64 -2.88 -6.13 16.23
C GLN A 64 -2.66 -6.17 17.75
N GLU A 65 -2.08 -5.10 18.31
CA GLU A 65 -1.82 -4.98 19.76
C GLU A 65 -3.13 -4.93 20.57
N SER A 66 -4.11 -4.15 20.11
CA SER A 66 -5.41 -4.02 20.80
C SER A 66 -6.23 -5.31 20.73
N TYR A 67 -6.25 -5.96 19.57
CA TYR A 67 -7.01 -7.18 19.33
C TYR A 67 -6.44 -8.36 20.14
N GLY A 68 -5.11 -8.45 20.25
CA GLY A 68 -4.44 -9.45 21.07
C GLY A 68 -4.49 -9.21 22.59
N SER A 69 -4.79 -7.98 23.04
CA SER A 69 -4.84 -7.62 24.47
C SER A 69 -6.23 -7.68 25.09
N GLU A 70 -7.27 -7.99 24.31
CA GLU A 70 -8.63 -8.09 24.79
C GLU A 70 -8.80 -9.24 25.81
N ALA A 71 -9.51 -8.97 26.92
CA ALA A 71 -9.58 -9.88 28.06
C ALA A 71 -10.15 -11.25 27.66
N GLY A 72 -9.29 -12.27 27.70
CA GLY A 72 -9.62 -13.65 27.34
C GLY A 72 -9.04 -14.12 26.01
N ASN A 73 -8.39 -13.24 25.23
CA ASN A 73 -7.71 -13.62 23.99
C ASN A 73 -6.29 -14.15 24.28
N PRO A 74 -5.98 -15.44 24.03
CA PRO A 74 -4.69 -16.03 24.41
C PRO A 74 -3.53 -15.70 23.45
N ILE A 75 -3.70 -14.72 22.55
CA ILE A 75 -2.73 -14.42 21.49
C ILE A 75 -1.57 -13.61 22.07
N LYS A 76 -0.53 -14.32 22.48
CA LYS A 76 0.74 -13.74 22.92
C LYS A 76 1.38 -12.95 21.77
N LYS A 77 1.50 -11.61 21.94
CA LYS A 77 2.48 -10.70 21.29
C LYS A 77 3.05 -11.21 19.94
N ALA A 78 2.20 -11.43 18.94
CA ALA A 78 2.65 -11.89 17.61
C ALA A 78 3.41 -10.79 16.82
N GLY A 79 3.40 -9.54 17.29
CA GLY A 79 3.94 -8.40 16.54
C GLY A 79 5.46 -8.18 16.61
N SER A 80 6.23 -8.83 17.50
CA SER A 80 7.63 -8.45 17.70
C SER A 80 8.64 -9.00 16.68
N ASN A 81 8.26 -10.00 15.88
CA ASN A 81 9.20 -10.73 15.01
C ASN A 81 9.19 -10.29 13.55
N LEU A 82 8.28 -9.40 13.13
CA LEU A 82 8.12 -9.01 11.72
C LEU A 82 9.10 -7.94 11.23
N LEU A 83 9.74 -7.18 12.12
CA LEU A 83 10.64 -6.07 11.77
C LEU A 83 12.06 -6.51 11.35
N GLY A 84 12.25 -7.79 11.04
CA GLY A 84 13.55 -8.38 10.78
C GLY A 84 13.73 -8.88 9.35
N LYS A 85 14.01 -7.96 8.40
CA LYS A 85 14.95 -8.08 7.25
C LYS A 85 14.54 -7.20 6.07
N ALA A 86 14.91 -5.92 6.13
CA ALA A 86 14.77 -4.95 5.02
C ALA A 86 16.03 -4.79 4.15
N ALA A 87 17.08 -5.57 4.38
CA ALA A 87 18.43 -5.20 3.88
C ALA A 87 18.62 -5.35 2.36
N GLY A 88 17.63 -5.88 1.61
CA GLY A 88 17.78 -6.28 0.21
C GLY A 88 17.23 -5.33 -0.86
N VAL A 89 16.37 -4.35 -0.50
CA VAL A 89 15.66 -3.52 -1.49
C VAL A 89 16.48 -2.32 -1.96
N ILE A 90 17.36 -1.81 -1.10
CA ILE A 90 18.07 -0.53 -1.31
C ILE A 90 19.08 -0.60 -2.48
N ASP A 91 19.70 -1.76 -2.73
CA ASP A 91 20.82 -1.87 -3.69
C ASP A 91 20.37 -1.90 -5.17
N LYS A 92 19.07 -2.09 -5.46
CA LYS A 92 18.53 -2.10 -6.84
C LYS A 92 18.01 -0.75 -7.34
N MET A 93 17.62 0.16 -6.44
CA MET A 93 16.88 1.39 -6.81
C MET A 93 17.75 2.52 -7.38
N ARG A 94 19.08 2.40 -7.39
CA ARG A 94 19.96 3.50 -7.79
C ARG A 94 19.90 3.88 -9.28
N ASP A 95 19.29 3.03 -10.10
CA ASP A 95 19.11 3.21 -11.56
C ASP A 95 17.63 3.16 -12.00
N ASP A 96 16.68 3.12 -11.07
CA ASP A 96 15.25 3.07 -11.42
C ASP A 96 14.66 4.47 -11.63
N SER A 97 13.80 4.58 -12.65
CA SER A 97 13.14 5.82 -13.04
C SER A 97 11.87 6.03 -12.21
N VAL A 98 11.41 7.27 -12.07
CA VAL A 98 10.28 7.62 -11.17
C VAL A 98 9.00 6.91 -11.60
N SER A 99 8.74 6.79 -12.90
CA SER A 99 7.58 6.07 -13.43
C SER A 99 7.59 4.56 -13.13
N LYS A 100 8.77 3.92 -13.11
CA LYS A 100 8.88 2.49 -12.75
C LYS A 100 8.58 2.27 -11.27
N ALA A 101 9.09 3.15 -10.41
CA ALA A 101 8.79 3.12 -8.98
C ALA A 101 7.28 3.24 -8.71
N ILE A 102 6.63 4.24 -9.33
CA ILE A 102 5.18 4.46 -9.19
C ILE A 102 4.37 3.27 -9.77
N ARG A 103 4.82 2.64 -10.85
CA ARG A 103 4.20 1.41 -11.37
C ARG A 103 4.31 0.26 -10.35
N ASP A 104 5.44 0.12 -9.70
CA ASP A 104 5.63 -0.93 -8.70
C ASP A 104 4.76 -0.67 -7.46
N ASP A 105 4.57 0.60 -7.09
CA ASP A 105 3.60 1.03 -6.06
C ASP A 105 2.17 0.61 -6.42
N TYR A 106 1.73 0.78 -7.68
CA TYR A 106 0.42 0.32 -8.13
C TYR A 106 0.19 -1.17 -7.80
N THR A 107 1.22 -1.99 -8.04
CA THR A 107 1.16 -3.44 -7.81
C THR A 107 1.12 -3.74 -6.32
N ALA A 108 1.99 -3.09 -5.55
CA ALA A 108 2.05 -3.24 -4.11
C ALA A 108 0.74 -2.81 -3.43
N PHE A 109 0.18 -1.67 -3.82
CA PHE A 109 -1.05 -1.14 -3.26
C PHE A 109 -2.27 -2.01 -3.58
N ASN A 110 -2.38 -2.53 -4.82
CA ASN A 110 -3.43 -3.50 -5.15
C ASN A 110 -3.27 -4.80 -4.35
N HIS A 111 -2.04 -5.27 -4.15
CA HIS A 111 -1.78 -6.46 -3.34
C HIS A 111 -2.23 -6.25 -1.89
N THR A 112 -1.89 -5.10 -1.29
CA THR A 112 -2.34 -4.75 0.06
C THR A 112 -3.85 -4.57 0.14
N ALA A 113 -4.49 -3.94 -0.86
CA ALA A 113 -5.95 -3.83 -0.92
C ALA A 113 -6.64 -5.21 -0.94
N ILE A 114 -6.09 -6.17 -1.69
CA ILE A 114 -6.60 -7.54 -1.73
C ILE A 114 -6.38 -8.24 -0.37
N ALA A 115 -5.24 -8.06 0.29
CA ALA A 115 -5.01 -8.61 1.63
C ALA A 115 -6.07 -8.12 2.64
N TYR A 116 -6.40 -6.83 2.61
CA TYR A 116 -7.50 -6.28 3.41
C TYR A 116 -8.88 -6.82 2.98
N THR A 117 -9.11 -7.07 1.69
CA THR A 117 -10.34 -7.69 1.19
C THR A 117 -10.51 -9.11 1.73
N MET A 118 -9.41 -9.88 1.78
CA MET A 118 -9.41 -11.22 2.36
C MET A 118 -9.73 -11.18 3.85
N LEU A 119 -9.06 -10.31 4.63
CA LEU A 119 -9.38 -10.12 6.04
C LEU A 119 -10.84 -9.67 6.25
N HIS A 120 -11.34 -8.72 5.47
CA HIS A 120 -12.72 -8.25 5.59
C HIS A 120 -13.72 -9.39 5.36
N THR A 121 -13.46 -10.22 4.35
CA THR A 121 -14.29 -11.40 4.04
C THR A 121 -14.26 -12.42 5.18
N THR A 122 -13.08 -12.71 5.73
CA THR A 122 -12.90 -13.58 6.90
C THR A 122 -13.66 -13.03 8.11
N ALA A 123 -13.53 -11.74 8.39
CA ALA A 123 -14.20 -11.09 9.51
C ALA A 123 -15.74 -11.10 9.36
N MET A 124 -16.25 -10.90 8.15
CA MET A 124 -17.69 -11.06 7.86
C MET A 124 -18.16 -12.50 8.12
N ALA A 125 -17.39 -13.50 7.69
CA ALA A 125 -17.74 -14.91 7.90
C ALA A 125 -17.83 -15.26 9.40
N PHE A 126 -17.00 -14.65 10.24
CA PHE A 126 -17.01 -14.83 11.69
C PHE A 126 -17.88 -13.83 12.46
N LYS A 127 -18.50 -12.86 11.77
CA LYS A 127 -19.26 -11.75 12.37
C LYS A 127 -18.45 -10.93 13.38
N ASP A 128 -17.16 -10.78 13.14
CA ASP A 128 -16.28 -9.90 13.91
C ASP A 128 -16.38 -8.49 13.34
N GLN A 129 -17.08 -7.60 14.02
CA GLN A 129 -17.31 -6.23 13.53
C GLN A 129 -16.03 -5.38 13.61
N ALA A 130 -15.19 -5.57 14.64
CA ALA A 130 -14.00 -4.76 14.82
C ALA A 130 -12.98 -5.02 13.70
N ALA A 131 -12.80 -6.29 13.32
CA ALA A 131 -11.95 -6.67 12.20
C ALA A 131 -12.55 -6.26 10.84
N GLN A 132 -13.89 -6.29 10.70
CA GLN A 132 -14.55 -5.77 9.50
C GLN A 132 -14.26 -4.28 9.28
N ASP A 133 -14.48 -3.45 10.30
CA ASP A 133 -14.28 -2.00 10.23
C ASP A 133 -12.81 -1.64 9.97
N PHE A 134 -11.89 -2.34 10.64
CA PHE A 134 -10.46 -2.20 10.41
C PHE A 134 -10.09 -2.51 8.97
N ALA A 135 -10.54 -3.64 8.45
CA ALA A 135 -10.22 -4.07 7.10
C ALA A 135 -10.82 -3.15 6.03
N GLU A 136 -12.05 -2.67 6.24
CA GLU A 136 -12.68 -1.69 5.35
C GLU A 136 -11.87 -0.40 5.24
N LYS A 137 -11.36 0.11 6.36
CA LYS A 137 -10.51 1.30 6.36
C LYS A 137 -9.22 1.07 5.57
N GLY A 138 -8.61 -0.12 5.67
CA GLY A 138 -7.47 -0.52 4.86
C GLY A 138 -7.79 -0.57 3.37
N MET A 139 -8.88 -1.24 2.99
CA MET A 139 -9.34 -1.30 1.59
C MET A 139 -9.53 0.10 0.99
N ARG A 140 -10.21 1.00 1.71
CA ARG A 140 -10.44 2.38 1.25
C ARG A 140 -9.14 3.17 1.09
N THR A 141 -8.18 2.97 2.01
CA THR A 141 -6.87 3.61 1.94
C THR A 141 -6.14 3.22 0.67
N TYR A 142 -6.00 1.91 0.40
CA TYR A 142 -5.24 1.44 -0.75
C TYR A 142 -5.98 1.62 -2.07
N ALA A 143 -7.32 1.53 -2.10
CA ALA A 143 -8.10 1.90 -3.27
C ALA A 143 -7.85 3.37 -3.65
N GLY A 144 -7.79 4.28 -2.67
CA GLY A 144 -7.45 5.68 -2.89
C GLY A 144 -6.03 5.86 -3.47
N LEU A 145 -5.04 5.18 -2.90
CA LEU A 145 -3.65 5.23 -3.39
C LEU A 145 -3.53 4.68 -4.83
N VAL A 146 -4.23 3.60 -5.16
CA VAL A 146 -4.26 3.04 -6.52
C VAL A 146 -4.82 4.06 -7.52
N GLN A 147 -5.88 4.78 -7.16
CA GLN A 147 -6.42 5.84 -8.00
C GLN A 147 -5.44 7.00 -8.15
N ASP A 148 -4.77 7.42 -7.07
CA ASP A 148 -3.75 8.46 -7.16
C ASP A 148 -2.60 8.04 -8.12
N VAL A 149 -2.19 6.77 -8.08
CA VAL A 149 -1.17 6.23 -9.01
C VAL A 149 -1.63 6.37 -10.47
N ASN A 150 -2.87 5.98 -10.78
CA ASN A 150 -3.43 6.12 -12.13
C ASN A 150 -3.37 7.57 -12.64
N HIS A 151 -3.56 8.56 -11.76
CA HIS A 151 -3.49 9.97 -12.15
C HIS A 151 -2.08 10.53 -12.26
N VAL A 152 -1.12 10.08 -11.45
CA VAL A 152 0.24 10.64 -11.44
C VAL A 152 1.17 9.97 -12.47
N ILE A 153 0.92 8.72 -12.87
CA ILE A 153 1.82 7.99 -13.77
C ILE A 153 2.12 8.72 -15.10
N PRO A 154 1.20 9.45 -15.77
CA PRO A 154 1.54 10.17 -17.00
C PRO A 154 2.55 11.31 -16.77
N GLU A 155 2.49 11.96 -15.62
CA GLU A 155 3.42 13.02 -15.22
C GLU A 155 4.82 12.44 -14.97
N ALA A 156 4.91 11.31 -14.28
CA ALA A 156 6.17 10.60 -14.03
C ALA A 156 6.83 10.10 -15.32
N VAL A 157 6.04 9.60 -16.28
CA VAL A 157 6.56 9.18 -17.59
C VAL A 157 7.14 10.36 -18.37
N VAL A 158 6.42 11.50 -18.43
CA VAL A 158 6.93 12.70 -19.10
C VAL A 158 8.17 13.25 -18.40
N PHE A 159 8.24 13.17 -17.07
CA PHE A 159 9.43 13.52 -16.31
C PHE A 159 10.62 12.65 -16.71
N ASP A 160 10.49 11.32 -16.66
CA ASP A 160 11.57 10.39 -16.99
C ASP A 160 12.07 10.58 -18.44
N LEU A 161 11.16 10.81 -19.39
CA LEU A 161 11.51 11.07 -20.79
C LEU A 161 12.39 12.32 -20.96
N LYS A 162 12.27 13.32 -20.08
CA LYS A 162 13.09 14.54 -20.13
C LYS A 162 14.49 14.34 -19.51
N GLN A 163 14.68 13.32 -18.68
CA GLN A 163 15.93 13.10 -17.95
C GLN A 163 16.89 12.12 -18.64
N GLY A 164 16.41 11.31 -19.59
CA GLY A 164 17.21 10.31 -20.29
C GLY A 164 17.72 10.74 -21.68
N ASP A 165 18.53 9.88 -22.31
CA ASP A 165 18.96 10.00 -23.72
C ASP A 165 17.82 9.60 -24.69
N HIS A 166 16.63 10.13 -24.45
CA HIS A 166 15.46 9.90 -25.29
C HIS A 166 15.37 10.95 -26.40
N ALA A 167 14.56 10.65 -27.42
CA ALA A 167 14.15 11.66 -28.39
C ALA A 167 13.43 12.81 -27.64
N PRO A 168 13.54 14.07 -28.11
CA PRO A 168 12.89 15.20 -27.47
C PRO A 168 11.39 14.98 -27.31
N VAL A 169 10.84 15.34 -26.15
CA VAL A 169 9.39 15.35 -25.92
C VAL A 169 8.77 16.40 -26.86
N ILE A 170 7.97 15.93 -27.83
CA ILE A 170 7.37 16.79 -28.86
C ILE A 170 6.17 17.58 -28.31
N ASP A 171 5.35 16.95 -27.47
CA ASP A 171 4.18 17.57 -26.85
C ASP A 171 4.10 17.23 -25.35
N PRO A 172 4.47 18.15 -24.45
CA PRO A 172 4.37 17.93 -23.01
C PRO A 172 2.95 18.13 -22.44
N SER A 173 1.98 18.59 -23.25
CA SER A 173 0.60 18.79 -22.80
C SER A 173 -0.21 17.48 -22.70
N VAL A 174 0.39 16.36 -23.15
CA VAL A 174 -0.22 15.02 -23.18
C VAL A 174 -0.66 14.50 -21.81
N VAL A 175 -0.13 15.03 -20.70
CA VAL A 175 -0.49 14.60 -19.33
C VAL A 175 -1.99 14.71 -19.09
N GLN A 176 -2.60 15.85 -19.45
CA GLN A 176 -4.06 16.07 -19.28
C GLN A 176 -4.88 15.14 -20.17
N GLY A 177 -4.49 14.99 -21.43
CA GLY A 177 -5.16 14.08 -22.37
C GLY A 177 -5.09 12.62 -21.92
N CYS A 178 -3.94 12.18 -21.40
CA CYS A 178 -3.77 10.82 -20.88
C CYS A 178 -4.61 10.57 -19.63
N ARG A 179 -4.66 11.53 -18.68
CA ARG A 179 -5.56 11.45 -17.52
C ARG A 179 -7.02 11.28 -17.93
N ALA A 180 -7.49 12.07 -18.90
CA ALA A 180 -8.87 11.95 -19.40
C ALA A 180 -9.18 10.58 -20.01
N VAL A 181 -8.22 9.98 -20.74
CA VAL A 181 -8.36 8.61 -21.26
C VAL A 181 -8.42 7.59 -20.12
N ILE A 182 -7.54 7.71 -19.13
CA ILE A 182 -7.53 6.84 -17.94
C ILE A 182 -8.89 6.89 -17.24
N ASP A 183 -9.41 8.10 -16.97
CA ASP A 183 -10.71 8.29 -16.32
C ASP A 183 -11.84 7.62 -17.10
N SER A 184 -11.86 7.77 -18.43
CA SER A 184 -12.85 7.11 -19.30
C SER A 184 -12.76 5.59 -19.19
N VAL A 185 -11.56 5.02 -19.30
CA VAL A 185 -11.34 3.57 -19.26
C VAL A 185 -11.80 2.98 -17.92
N TRP A 186 -11.48 3.62 -16.80
CA TRP A 186 -11.88 3.14 -15.48
C TRP A 186 -13.37 3.27 -15.21
N GLN A 187 -14.04 4.29 -15.78
CA GLN A 187 -15.50 4.42 -15.69
C GLN A 187 -16.25 3.37 -16.52
N GLU A 188 -15.66 2.89 -17.62
CA GLU A 188 -16.26 1.88 -18.49
C GLU A 188 -16.26 0.48 -17.84
N THR A 189 -15.37 0.24 -16.88
CA THR A 189 -15.28 -1.03 -16.14
C THR A 189 -16.14 -1.00 -14.88
N LYS A 190 -17.13 -1.90 -14.79
CA LYS A 190 -18.04 -2.07 -13.64
C LYS A 190 -17.54 -3.13 -12.65
#